data_AF-A0A2S7D4T6-F1
#
_entry.id   AF-A0A2S7D4T6-F1
#
_cell.length_a   1.000
_cell.length_b   1.000
_cell.length_c   1.000
_cell.angle_alpha   90.00
_cell.angle_beta   90.00
_cell.angle_gamma   90.00
#
_symmetry.space_group_name_H-M   'P 1'
#
loop_
_entity.id
_entity.type
_entity.pdbx_description
1 polymer ?
#
loop_
_entity_poly.entity_id
_entity_poly.type
_entity_poly.pdbx_seq_one_letter_code
_entity_poly.pdbx_strand_id
1 'polypeptide(L)'
;MEIDPDARRTLGTALTDIIGSPRQSAKQLDEIFRQSSQEAEGLVDAIRQMSVGDTTGTSGWAGNRHWKRVTQSARTAAPFVSDEFGRLILTGKPRHSEGFLSFGITEEGLKALEGRRFLCDRLSNCLTVDLYKPLLQWVESLSATEATAVCDTSSPYTKVAAQEMAGDSELGVSLYWIDAAFQLILDHFVREWRDGNDADDSRAPPPGALESIAEESSYRVKRLIDMAAQEGCDVAKEDSLSLRFAVAVSANRAMAELWGRCDAELKALSDAETLFERLRQANIVEVPDQFLEESADCELDQQLTAWLTNQLGPAGGLVSIGEGLRPMSYADVTTAVKLSRKLQHDYVCKQSKGERGKHAKRQYGGAGVRFVFLLALLAAYGFKTRVSQEFTGAKNSTKAVFPHRDPAKDENDLELSMHAATSIERMVALIHRSAGDGWAFDLRALREQAEAKVRRLEHQANLYKYVVDGRTAPEIFGIYKFLVRLRFGSPRLATECTTDNSSTQNP
;
A
#
# COMPACT_ATOMS: atom_id res chain seq x y z
N MET A 1 -26.55 21.32 26.70
CA MET A 1 -27.23 20.03 26.95
C MET A 1 -26.20 19.05 27.45
N GLU A 2 -26.51 18.25 28.47
CA GLU A 2 -25.64 17.14 28.89
C GLU A 2 -25.92 15.94 27.99
N ILE A 3 -24.88 15.42 27.33
CA ILE A 3 -24.96 14.21 26.51
C ILE A 3 -25.30 13.02 27.42
N ASP A 4 -26.22 12.17 26.95
CA ASP A 4 -26.59 10.92 27.60
C ASP A 4 -25.34 10.11 28.05
N PRO A 5 -25.28 9.57 29.28
CA PRO A 5 -24.09 8.87 29.79
C PRO A 5 -23.65 7.67 28.96
N ASP A 6 -24.58 6.91 28.37
CA ASP A 6 -24.26 5.76 27.52
C ASP A 6 -23.80 6.19 26.13
N ALA A 7 -24.38 7.26 25.58
CA ALA A 7 -23.89 7.94 24.39
C ALA A 7 -22.46 8.46 24.58
N ARG A 8 -22.18 9.09 25.73
CA ARG A 8 -20.84 9.59 26.09
C ARG A 8 -19.82 8.46 26.26
N ARG A 9 -20.20 7.32 26.84
CA ARG A 9 -19.33 6.12 26.92
C ARG A 9 -19.03 5.55 25.53
N THR A 10 -20.04 5.48 24.67
CA THR A 10 -19.94 4.94 23.31
C THR A 10 -19.04 5.81 22.43
N LEU A 11 -19.27 7.13 22.42
CA LEU A 11 -18.42 8.12 21.76
C LEU A 11 -17.01 8.12 22.34
N GLY A 12 -16.86 8.10 23.67
CA GLY A 12 -15.56 8.10 24.32
C GLY A 12 -14.70 6.91 23.89
N THR A 13 -15.31 5.72 23.79
CA THR A 13 -14.65 4.52 23.28
C THR A 13 -14.31 4.67 21.79
N ALA A 14 -15.29 5.06 20.96
CA ALA A 14 -15.10 5.20 19.52
C ALA A 14 -14.04 6.26 19.18
N LEU A 15 -14.04 7.43 19.85
CA LEU A 15 -13.09 8.50 19.61
C LEU A 15 -11.70 8.16 20.14
N THR A 16 -11.59 7.46 21.28
CA THR A 16 -10.30 6.98 21.77
C THR A 16 -9.69 5.98 20.79
N ASP A 17 -10.49 5.04 20.29
CA ASP A 17 -10.06 4.01 19.33
C ASP A 17 -9.73 4.62 17.96
N ILE A 18 -10.50 5.60 17.49
CA ILE A 18 -10.42 6.17 16.13
C ILE A 18 -9.42 7.33 16.05
N ILE A 19 -9.50 8.31 16.95
CA ILE A 19 -8.65 9.51 16.91
C ILE A 19 -7.28 9.23 17.55
N GLY A 20 -7.15 8.14 18.30
CA GLY A 20 -5.84 7.66 18.72
C GLY A 20 -5.07 8.68 19.56
N SER A 21 -5.58 9.03 20.73
CA SER A 21 -4.77 9.75 21.71
C SER A 21 -4.56 8.86 22.94
N PRO A 22 -3.31 8.44 23.25
CA PRO A 22 -3.04 7.71 24.48
C PRO A 22 -3.43 8.49 25.75
N ARG A 23 -3.62 9.81 25.65
CA ARG A 23 -3.82 10.71 26.81
C ARG A 23 -4.59 11.98 26.48
N GLN A 24 -5.65 11.93 25.67
CA GLN A 24 -6.66 12.96 25.90
C GLN A 24 -7.33 12.62 27.23
N SER A 25 -7.06 13.42 28.27
CA SER A 25 -7.75 13.22 29.54
C SER A 25 -9.26 13.21 29.26
N ALA A 26 -10.06 12.42 29.96
CA ALA A 26 -11.52 12.42 29.78
C ALA A 26 -12.09 13.85 29.73
N LYS A 27 -11.47 14.79 30.46
CA LYS A 27 -11.76 16.23 30.44
C LYS A 27 -11.64 16.91 29.06
N GLN A 28 -10.70 16.53 28.21
CA GLN A 28 -10.54 17.10 26.86
C GLN A 28 -11.61 16.58 25.90
N LEU A 29 -11.95 15.30 25.98
CA LEU A 29 -13.08 14.76 25.22
C LEU A 29 -14.41 15.38 25.69
N ASP A 30 -14.57 15.56 27.00
CA ASP A 30 -15.72 16.23 27.58
C ASP A 30 -15.86 17.69 27.14
N GLU A 31 -14.74 18.39 26.99
CA GLU A 31 -14.72 19.76 26.49
C GLU A 31 -15.10 19.82 25.01
N ILE A 32 -14.56 18.91 24.18
CA ILE A 32 -14.95 18.78 22.76
C ILE A 32 -16.44 18.47 22.62
N PHE A 33 -16.97 17.56 23.44
CA PHE A 33 -18.40 17.24 23.48
C PHE A 33 -19.26 18.43 23.90
N ARG A 34 -18.79 19.24 24.84
CA ARG A 34 -19.49 20.46 25.27
C ARG A 34 -19.52 21.50 24.16
N GLN A 35 -18.41 21.65 23.42
CA GLN A 35 -18.27 22.62 22.35
C GLN A 35 -19.04 22.24 21.07
N SER A 36 -19.23 20.94 20.83
CA SER A 36 -19.91 20.41 19.63
C SER A 36 -21.06 19.46 19.97
N SER A 37 -21.93 19.83 20.92
CA SER A 37 -22.94 18.91 21.47
C SER A 37 -23.91 18.36 20.42
N GLN A 38 -24.33 19.19 19.46
CA GLN A 38 -25.23 18.77 18.38
C GLN A 38 -24.56 17.76 17.43
N GLU A 39 -23.29 17.99 17.07
CA GLU A 39 -22.54 17.04 16.24
C GLU A 39 -22.26 15.73 16.99
N ALA A 40 -21.98 15.82 18.29
CA ALA A 40 -21.76 14.65 19.14
C ALA A 40 -23.00 13.76 19.23
N GLU A 41 -24.19 14.34 19.40
CA GLU A 41 -25.46 13.60 19.38
C GLU A 41 -25.71 12.96 18.01
N GLY A 42 -25.53 13.72 16.91
CA GLY A 42 -25.64 13.19 15.56
C GLY A 42 -24.67 12.03 15.28
N LEU A 43 -23.43 12.12 15.77
CA LEU A 43 -22.43 11.06 15.66
C LEU A 43 -22.81 9.79 16.43
N VAL A 44 -23.38 9.93 17.63
CA VAL A 44 -23.89 8.78 18.41
C VAL A 44 -24.98 8.08 17.62
N ASP A 45 -25.91 8.85 17.07
CA ASP A 45 -27.01 8.30 16.30
C ASP A 45 -26.51 7.65 15.00
N ALA A 46 -25.53 8.24 14.32
CA ALA A 46 -24.88 7.64 13.17
C ALA A 46 -24.22 6.29 13.51
N ILE A 47 -23.46 6.22 14.61
CA ILE A 47 -22.81 4.98 15.08
C ILE A 47 -23.86 3.93 15.47
N ARG A 48 -24.92 4.34 16.17
CA ARG A 48 -26.03 3.47 16.56
C ARG A 48 -26.74 2.89 15.34
N GLN A 49 -27.08 3.73 14.36
CA GLN A 49 -27.72 3.31 13.12
C GLN A 49 -26.82 2.38 12.29
N MET A 50 -25.51 2.62 12.25
CA MET A 50 -24.57 1.68 11.63
C MET A 50 -24.58 0.30 12.29
N SER A 51 -24.71 0.26 13.63
CA SER A 51 -24.69 -0.98 14.40
C SER A 51 -26.01 -1.75 14.34
N VAL A 52 -27.15 -1.07 14.31
CA VAL A 52 -28.50 -1.68 14.37
C VAL A 52 -29.10 -1.86 12.97
N GLY A 53 -28.62 -1.12 11.97
CA GLY A 53 -29.23 -1.01 10.65
C GLY A 53 -30.26 0.11 10.60
N ASP A 54 -30.53 0.61 9.39
CA ASP A 54 -31.57 1.61 9.20
C ASP A 54 -32.95 0.93 9.22
N THR A 55 -33.70 1.10 10.32
CA THR A 55 -35.05 0.54 10.47
C THR A 55 -36.11 1.32 9.68
N THR A 56 -35.75 2.44 9.04
CA THR A 56 -36.69 3.34 8.36
C THR A 56 -36.97 2.96 6.90
N GLY A 57 -36.36 1.90 6.38
CA GLY A 57 -36.70 1.33 5.07
C GLY A 57 -35.98 1.95 3.87
N THR A 58 -35.02 2.85 4.08
CA THR A 58 -34.10 3.33 3.05
C THR A 58 -33.20 2.18 2.58
N SER A 59 -33.29 1.80 1.31
CA SER A 59 -32.51 0.71 0.72
C SER A 59 -31.00 1.01 0.77
N GLY A 60 -30.21 0.20 1.48
CA GLY A 60 -28.74 0.22 1.33
C GLY A 60 -27.92 -0.46 2.42
N TRP A 61 -28.26 -0.34 3.70
CA TRP A 61 -27.46 -0.94 4.80
C TRP A 61 -28.33 -1.65 5.83
N ALA A 62 -28.28 -2.98 5.83
CA ALA A 62 -29.10 -3.83 6.71
C ALA A 62 -28.64 -3.88 8.18
N GLY A 63 -27.64 -3.06 8.57
CA GLY A 63 -26.99 -3.18 9.87
C GLY A 63 -26.09 -4.40 9.93
N ASN A 64 -24.87 -4.24 10.47
CA ASN A 64 -23.95 -5.38 10.54
C ASN A 64 -23.09 -5.33 11.81
N ARG A 65 -22.88 -6.50 12.43
CA ARG A 65 -21.81 -6.73 13.43
C ARG A 65 -20.41 -6.38 12.90
N HIS A 66 -20.26 -6.15 11.59
CA HIS A 66 -19.06 -5.72 10.90
C HIS A 66 -18.88 -4.21 10.77
N TRP A 67 -19.72 -3.35 11.36
CA TRP A 67 -19.51 -1.88 11.30
C TRP A 67 -18.12 -1.46 11.78
N LYS A 68 -17.53 -2.17 12.75
CA LYS A 68 -16.13 -1.94 13.20
C LYS A 68 -15.09 -2.19 12.10
N ARG A 69 -15.36 -3.13 11.17
CA ARG A 69 -14.54 -3.35 9.96
C ARG A 69 -14.79 -2.26 8.92
N VAL A 70 -16.05 -1.81 8.76
CA VAL A 70 -16.41 -0.71 7.84
C VAL A 70 -15.73 0.60 8.26
N THR A 71 -15.77 0.91 9.56
CA THR A 71 -15.11 2.09 10.12
C THR A 71 -13.60 1.94 10.28
N GLN A 72 -13.07 0.70 10.16
CA GLN A 72 -11.69 0.37 10.56
C GLN A 72 -11.28 1.11 11.83
N SER A 73 -12.17 1.05 12.83
CA SER A 73 -12.28 2.02 13.93
C SER A 73 -11.15 1.98 14.95
N ALA A 74 -10.24 1.03 14.85
CA ALA A 74 -9.10 0.97 15.75
C ALA A 74 -7.87 1.52 15.06
N ARG A 75 -7.20 2.47 15.71
CA ARG A 75 -5.87 2.90 15.33
C ARG A 75 -4.97 1.69 15.17
N THR A 76 -4.44 1.51 13.97
CA THR A 76 -3.58 0.36 13.71
C THR A 76 -2.17 0.65 14.20
N ALA A 77 -1.77 0.01 15.31
CA ALA A 77 -0.38 0.01 15.74
C ALA A 77 0.49 -0.72 14.71
N ALA A 78 1.76 -0.32 14.60
CA ALA A 78 2.73 -1.03 13.77
C ALA A 78 2.70 -2.53 14.15
N PRO A 79 2.37 -3.43 13.22
CA PRO A 79 2.22 -4.85 13.53
C PRO A 79 3.56 -5.58 13.58
N PHE A 80 4.68 -4.87 13.79
CA PHE A 80 6.01 -5.44 13.79
C PHE A 80 6.86 -4.96 14.97
N VAL A 81 7.75 -5.84 15.43
CA VAL A 81 8.76 -5.58 16.46
C VAL A 81 10.09 -6.14 15.99
N SER A 82 11.18 -5.63 16.55
CA SER A 82 12.47 -6.32 16.43
C SER A 82 12.49 -7.55 17.34
N ASP A 83 12.90 -8.69 16.80
CA ASP A 83 13.23 -9.87 17.59
C ASP A 83 14.53 -9.66 18.38
N GLU A 84 14.96 -10.68 19.13
CA GLU A 84 16.20 -10.64 19.92
C GLU A 84 17.48 -10.46 19.08
N PHE A 85 17.39 -10.64 17.77
CA PHE A 85 18.47 -10.43 16.80
C PHE A 85 18.33 -9.12 16.02
N GLY A 86 17.38 -8.26 16.41
CA GLY A 86 17.11 -6.98 15.76
C GLY A 86 16.20 -7.07 14.53
N ARG A 87 15.75 -8.26 14.13
CA ARG A 87 15.00 -8.49 12.88
C ARG A 87 13.55 -8.07 13.02
N LEU A 88 13.00 -7.43 11.99
CA LEU A 88 11.58 -7.09 11.97
C LEU A 88 10.73 -8.35 11.81
N ILE A 89 9.95 -8.67 12.85
CA ILE A 89 8.97 -9.76 12.87
C ILE A 89 7.57 -9.22 13.13
N LEU A 90 6.56 -9.92 12.60
CA LEU A 90 5.16 -9.59 12.85
C LEU A 90 4.77 -9.93 14.30
N THR A 91 4.16 -8.99 15.02
CA THR A 91 3.68 -9.17 16.40
C THR A 91 2.37 -9.95 16.49
N GLY A 92 1.71 -10.24 15.37
CA GLY A 92 0.47 -11.02 15.32
C GLY A 92 -0.04 -11.25 13.90
N LYS A 93 -1.08 -12.07 13.76
CA LYS A 93 -1.77 -12.25 12.46
C LYS A 93 -2.43 -10.92 12.07
N PRO A 94 -2.04 -10.31 10.94
CA PRO A 94 -2.62 -9.04 10.53
C PRO A 94 -4.11 -9.21 10.30
N ARG A 95 -4.90 -8.32 10.90
CA ARG A 95 -6.35 -8.17 10.64
C ARG A 95 -6.60 -7.12 9.57
N HIS A 96 -5.56 -6.74 8.83
CA HIS A 96 -5.61 -5.66 7.86
C HIS A 96 -6.21 -6.19 6.56
N SER A 97 -7.23 -5.49 6.09
CA SER A 97 -7.88 -5.79 4.83
C SER A 97 -6.93 -5.37 3.71
N GLU A 98 -6.60 -6.27 2.79
CA GLU A 98 -6.17 -5.91 1.43
C GLU A 98 -7.40 -5.62 0.53
N GLY A 99 -8.59 -5.55 1.13
CA GLY A 99 -9.87 -5.81 0.47
C GLY A 99 -10.24 -4.84 -0.63
N PHE A 100 -9.78 -3.59 -0.59
CA PHE A 100 -10.20 -2.60 -1.59
C PHE A 100 -9.45 -2.74 -2.93
N LEU A 101 -8.52 -3.69 -3.04
CA LEU A 101 -7.61 -3.85 -4.18
C LEU A 101 -8.08 -4.82 -5.27
N SER A 102 -9.25 -5.46 -5.16
CA SER A 102 -9.69 -6.41 -6.19
C SER A 102 -10.75 -5.83 -7.14
N PHE A 103 -10.46 -5.86 -8.44
CA PHE A 103 -11.42 -5.73 -9.56
C PHE A 103 -12.63 -6.71 -9.47
N GLY A 104 -12.57 -7.66 -8.55
CA GLY A 104 -13.70 -8.48 -8.15
C GLY A 104 -14.56 -7.74 -7.13
N ILE A 105 -15.69 -7.22 -7.58
CA ILE A 105 -16.78 -6.79 -6.73
C ILE A 105 -17.28 -8.01 -5.95
N THR A 106 -16.73 -8.21 -4.76
CA THR A 106 -17.18 -9.27 -3.85
C THR A 106 -18.33 -8.76 -3.00
N GLU A 107 -19.19 -9.67 -2.55
CA GLU A 107 -20.34 -9.29 -1.72
C GLU A 107 -19.90 -8.61 -0.41
N GLU A 108 -18.79 -9.05 0.19
CA GLU A 108 -18.23 -8.43 1.39
C GLU A 108 -17.61 -7.05 1.11
N GLY A 109 -16.90 -6.88 -0.01
CA GLY A 109 -16.35 -5.59 -0.43
C GLY A 109 -17.46 -4.58 -0.75
N LEU A 110 -18.52 -5.01 -1.42
CA LEU A 110 -19.72 -4.19 -1.66
C LEU A 110 -20.38 -3.74 -0.36
N LYS A 111 -20.60 -4.66 0.58
CA LYS A 111 -21.16 -4.31 1.90
C LYS A 111 -20.27 -3.29 2.62
N ALA A 112 -18.95 -3.45 2.56
CA ALA A 112 -18.04 -2.49 3.16
C ALA A 112 -18.15 -1.09 2.52
N LEU A 113 -18.27 -1.02 1.19
CA LEU A 113 -18.49 0.21 0.44
C LEU A 113 -19.84 0.86 0.77
N GLU A 114 -20.92 0.08 0.83
CA GLU A 114 -22.26 0.56 1.20
C GLU A 114 -22.28 1.14 2.62
N GLY A 115 -21.67 0.43 3.58
CA GLY A 115 -21.55 0.91 4.96
C GLY A 115 -20.72 2.19 5.06
N ARG A 116 -19.69 2.34 4.21
CA ARG A 116 -18.89 3.57 4.11
C ARG A 116 -19.66 4.73 3.50
N ARG A 117 -20.43 4.49 2.44
CA ARG A 117 -21.32 5.49 1.85
C ARG A 117 -22.34 5.98 2.87
N PHE A 118 -22.95 5.04 3.60
CA PHE A 118 -23.87 5.35 4.69
C PHE A 118 -23.21 6.20 5.77
N LEU A 119 -22.00 5.84 6.22
CA LEU A 119 -21.26 6.64 7.20
C LEU A 119 -20.98 8.05 6.69
N CYS A 120 -20.49 8.21 5.47
CA CYS A 120 -20.20 9.52 4.89
C CYS A 120 -21.46 10.40 4.83
N ASP A 121 -22.58 9.84 4.39
CA ASP A 121 -23.88 10.54 4.37
C ASP A 121 -24.30 10.99 5.77
N ARG A 122 -24.23 10.10 6.77
CA ARG A 122 -24.57 10.45 8.16
C ARG A 122 -23.64 11.51 8.73
N LEU A 123 -22.33 11.42 8.51
CA LEU A 123 -21.37 12.42 8.95
C LEU A 123 -21.60 13.79 8.28
N SER A 124 -21.93 13.79 6.98
CA SER A 124 -22.29 15.01 6.25
C SER A 124 -23.53 15.69 6.84
N ASN A 125 -24.54 14.90 7.21
CA ASN A 125 -25.75 15.39 7.87
C ASN A 125 -25.51 15.89 9.31
N CYS A 126 -24.43 15.45 9.96
CA CYS A 126 -24.03 15.93 11.28
C CYS A 126 -23.24 17.25 11.23
N LEU A 127 -22.73 17.65 10.07
CA LEU A 127 -21.94 18.88 9.94
C LEU A 127 -22.80 20.12 10.21
N THR A 128 -22.36 20.92 11.17
CA THR A 128 -22.92 22.25 11.45
C THR A 128 -22.34 23.35 10.57
N VAL A 129 -21.18 23.10 9.97
CA VAL A 129 -20.43 24.06 9.15
C VAL A 129 -20.54 23.69 7.67
N ASP A 130 -21.25 24.49 6.88
CA ASP A 130 -21.50 24.22 5.45
C ASP A 130 -20.22 24.12 4.62
N LEU A 131 -19.18 24.87 5.00
CA LEU A 131 -17.88 24.86 4.32
C LEU A 131 -17.24 23.46 4.26
N TYR A 132 -17.51 22.61 5.24
CA TYR A 132 -16.94 21.26 5.32
C TYR A 132 -17.77 20.20 4.59
N LYS A 133 -19.02 20.49 4.21
CA LYS A 133 -19.89 19.50 3.54
C LYS A 133 -19.28 18.92 2.25
N PRO A 134 -18.61 19.69 1.38
CA PRO A 134 -17.96 19.13 0.20
C PRO A 134 -16.90 18.07 0.52
N LEU A 135 -16.23 18.16 1.67
CA LEU A 135 -15.17 17.21 2.06
C LEU A 135 -15.72 15.81 2.35
N LEU A 136 -17.00 15.71 2.71
CA LEU A 136 -17.67 14.43 3.01
C LEU A 136 -18.51 13.90 1.86
N GLN A 137 -18.45 14.55 0.69
CA GLN A 137 -19.12 14.04 -0.51
C GLN A 137 -18.54 12.69 -0.92
N TRP A 138 -19.42 11.75 -1.23
CA TRP A 138 -19.04 10.40 -1.60
C TRP A 138 -18.45 10.34 -3.01
N VAL A 139 -17.32 9.63 -3.17
CA VAL A 139 -16.65 9.40 -4.44
C VAL A 139 -16.80 7.94 -4.84
N GLU A 140 -17.66 7.69 -5.84
CA GLU A 140 -17.96 6.33 -6.34
C GLU A 140 -16.74 5.66 -6.98
N SER A 141 -16.06 6.40 -7.85
CA SER A 141 -14.85 5.98 -8.53
C SER A 141 -14.05 7.23 -8.89
N LEU A 142 -12.72 7.12 -8.90
CA LEU A 142 -11.86 8.23 -9.31
C LEU A 142 -12.06 8.64 -10.78
N SER A 143 -12.57 7.73 -11.63
CA SER A 143 -13.04 8.04 -12.99
C SER A 143 -14.27 8.97 -13.03
N ALA A 144 -15.10 9.02 -11.98
CA ALA A 144 -16.24 9.92 -11.92
C ALA A 144 -15.85 11.39 -11.64
N THR A 145 -14.64 11.63 -11.13
CA THR A 145 -14.08 12.99 -10.95
C THR A 145 -13.21 13.44 -12.13
N GLU A 146 -13.16 12.68 -13.24
CA GLU A 146 -12.42 13.02 -14.47
C GLU A 146 -13.18 13.92 -15.46
N ALA A 147 -14.35 14.45 -15.09
CA ALA A 147 -14.95 15.54 -15.85
C ALA A 147 -14.28 16.86 -15.43
N THR A 148 -13.30 17.30 -16.24
CA THR A 148 -12.58 18.60 -16.19
C THR A 148 -11.31 18.67 -15.32
N ALA A 149 -10.24 18.01 -15.79
CA ALA A 149 -8.89 18.57 -15.64
C ALA A 149 -8.15 18.44 -16.98
N VAL A 150 -8.08 19.55 -17.71
CA VAL A 150 -7.13 19.77 -18.80
C VAL A 150 -5.76 19.91 -18.14
N CYS A 151 -5.06 18.79 -17.95
CA CYS A 151 -3.61 18.76 -17.75
C CYS A 151 -3.18 17.29 -17.88
N ASP A 152 -2.56 17.01 -19.01
CA ASP A 152 -1.57 15.97 -19.26
C ASP A 152 -1.70 14.68 -18.41
N THR A 153 -2.16 13.60 -19.07
CA THR A 153 -2.26 12.23 -18.53
C THR A 153 -0.89 11.60 -18.19
N SER A 154 0.15 12.42 -18.09
CA SER A 154 1.55 12.08 -17.90
C SER A 154 1.98 11.93 -16.43
N SER A 155 1.16 12.37 -15.45
CA SER A 155 1.48 12.14 -14.03
C SER A 155 1.15 10.70 -13.61
N PRO A 156 2.16 9.85 -13.29
CA PRO A 156 1.96 8.45 -12.93
C PRO A 156 1.27 8.26 -11.58
N TYR A 157 1.27 9.28 -10.73
CA TYR A 157 0.70 9.26 -9.38
C TYR A 157 -0.83 9.22 -9.39
N THR A 158 -1.47 9.82 -10.40
CA THR A 158 -2.93 9.92 -10.50
C THR A 158 -3.60 8.57 -10.75
N LYS A 159 -2.94 7.63 -11.45
CA LYS A 159 -3.53 6.34 -11.85
C LYS A 159 -3.28 5.18 -10.87
N VAL A 160 -2.18 5.19 -10.12
CA VAL A 160 -1.93 4.17 -9.07
C VAL A 160 -2.79 4.48 -7.84
N ALA A 161 -2.94 5.77 -7.52
CA ALA A 161 -3.94 6.25 -6.58
C ALA A 161 -5.37 5.90 -7.06
N ALA A 162 -5.68 5.99 -8.36
CA ALA A 162 -7.03 5.79 -8.90
C ALA A 162 -7.71 4.44 -8.59
N GLN A 163 -6.95 3.34 -8.46
CA GLN A 163 -7.51 1.99 -8.42
C GLN A 163 -7.66 1.43 -7.00
N GLU A 164 -6.81 1.87 -6.06
CA GLU A 164 -6.75 1.37 -4.68
C GLU A 164 -7.71 2.13 -3.73
N MET A 165 -8.38 3.17 -4.23
CA MET A 165 -8.95 4.26 -3.44
C MET A 165 -10.41 4.62 -3.78
N ALA A 166 -11.09 3.83 -4.61
CA ALA A 166 -12.51 4.03 -4.90
C ALA A 166 -13.36 3.76 -3.63
N GLY A 167 -14.43 4.54 -3.46
CA GLY A 167 -15.37 4.37 -2.36
C GLY A 167 -14.91 4.95 -1.02
N ASP A 168 -14.67 6.25 -1.00
CA ASP A 168 -14.50 7.05 0.22
C ASP A 168 -15.09 8.45 0.00
N SER A 169 -14.99 9.31 1.02
CA SER A 169 -15.27 10.74 0.89
C SER A 169 -14.20 11.47 0.06
N GLU A 170 -14.51 12.65 -0.47
CA GLU A 170 -13.53 13.54 -1.15
C GLU A 170 -12.29 13.80 -0.27
N LEU A 171 -12.49 13.99 1.04
CA LEU A 171 -11.40 14.09 2.01
C LEU A 171 -10.58 12.80 2.08
N GLY A 172 -11.24 11.65 2.22
CA GLY A 172 -10.57 10.35 2.31
C GLY A 172 -9.75 10.03 1.07
N VAL A 173 -10.29 10.29 -0.12
CA VAL A 173 -9.58 10.18 -1.40
C VAL A 173 -8.38 11.13 -1.43
N SER A 174 -8.55 12.36 -0.91
CA SER A 174 -7.49 13.36 -0.91
C SER A 174 -6.31 12.98 -0.01
N LEU A 175 -6.55 12.31 1.12
CA LEU A 175 -5.49 11.88 2.04
C LEU A 175 -4.41 11.02 1.36
N TYR A 176 -4.77 10.23 0.36
CA TYR A 176 -3.81 9.39 -0.34
C TYR A 176 -2.77 10.16 -1.17
N TRP A 177 -3.00 11.45 -1.44
CA TRP A 177 -1.99 12.31 -2.05
C TRP A 177 -0.79 12.57 -1.12
N ILE A 178 -0.87 12.19 0.16
CA ILE A 178 0.29 12.12 1.06
C ILE A 178 1.34 11.15 0.50
N ASP A 179 0.93 9.99 -0.04
CA ASP A 179 1.86 9.03 -0.62
C ASP A 179 2.53 9.58 -1.88
N ALA A 180 1.79 10.32 -2.71
CA ALA A 180 2.34 10.99 -3.88
C ALA A 180 3.34 12.09 -3.48
N ALA A 181 3.02 12.91 -2.47
CA ALA A 181 3.93 13.93 -1.95
C ALA A 181 5.22 13.30 -1.41
N PHE A 182 5.10 12.26 -0.60
CA PHE A 182 6.23 11.51 -0.06
C PHE A 182 7.10 10.93 -1.16
N GLN A 183 6.50 10.24 -2.14
CA GLN A 183 7.26 9.60 -3.22
C GLN A 183 7.93 10.62 -4.14
N LEU A 184 7.31 11.78 -4.41
CA LEU A 184 7.92 12.85 -5.18
C LEU A 184 9.20 13.40 -4.53
N ILE A 185 9.15 13.65 -3.21
CA ILE A 185 10.30 14.13 -2.43
C ILE A 185 11.36 13.03 -2.31
N LEU A 186 10.94 11.79 -2.04
CA LEU A 186 11.83 10.63 -2.00
C LEU A 186 12.59 10.47 -3.32
N ASP A 187 11.90 10.54 -4.45
CA ASP A 187 12.51 10.40 -5.78
C ASP A 187 13.44 11.57 -6.12
N HIS A 188 13.20 12.75 -5.55
CA HIS A 188 14.14 13.87 -5.66
C HIS A 188 15.42 13.59 -4.87
N PHE A 189 15.31 13.24 -3.59
CA PHE A 189 16.48 12.93 -2.76
C PHE A 189 17.25 11.70 -3.21
N VAL A 190 16.57 10.69 -3.78
CA VAL A 190 17.25 9.54 -4.39
C VAL A 190 18.09 9.99 -5.59
N ARG A 191 17.59 10.91 -6.43
CA ARG A 191 18.37 11.44 -7.55
C ARG A 191 19.57 12.27 -7.07
N GLU A 192 19.36 13.16 -6.10
CA GLU A 192 20.47 13.94 -5.53
C GLU A 192 21.53 13.04 -4.89
N TRP A 193 21.11 12.01 -4.16
CA TRP A 193 22.03 11.03 -3.59
C TRP A 193 22.80 10.28 -4.67
N ARG A 194 22.14 9.86 -5.76
CA ARG A 194 22.79 9.18 -6.88
C ARG A 194 23.82 10.07 -7.58
N ASP A 195 23.43 11.30 -7.91
CA ASP A 195 24.31 12.28 -8.56
C ASP A 195 25.53 12.59 -7.68
N GLY A 196 25.34 12.70 -6.36
CA GLY A 196 26.41 12.95 -5.40
C GLY A 196 27.34 11.75 -5.15
N ASN A 197 26.96 10.54 -5.53
CA ASN A 197 27.72 9.30 -5.28
C ASN A 197 28.14 8.56 -6.56
N ASP A 198 27.90 9.15 -7.75
CA ASP A 198 28.14 8.50 -9.06
C ASP A 198 27.52 7.10 -9.16
N ALA A 199 26.30 6.95 -8.61
CA ALA A 199 25.65 5.66 -8.49
C ALA A 199 24.89 5.27 -9.77
N ASP A 200 25.10 4.03 -10.25
CA ASP A 200 24.43 3.49 -11.43
C ASP A 200 22.90 3.47 -11.28
N ASP A 201 22.23 3.99 -12.33
CA ASP A 201 20.79 4.08 -12.42
C ASP A 201 20.07 2.72 -12.32
N SER A 202 20.75 1.66 -12.74
CA SER A 202 20.24 0.29 -12.72
C SER A 202 20.08 -0.26 -11.29
N ARG A 203 20.76 0.34 -10.30
CA ARG A 203 20.91 -0.22 -8.94
C ARG A 203 20.03 0.47 -7.92
N ALA A 204 19.56 -0.29 -6.93
CA ALA A 204 18.87 0.31 -5.80
C ALA A 204 19.87 1.06 -4.90
N PRO A 205 19.49 2.22 -4.31
CA PRO A 205 20.26 2.81 -3.23
C PRO A 205 20.47 1.80 -2.08
N PRO A 206 21.62 1.86 -1.38
CA PRO A 206 21.87 0.99 -0.25
C PRO A 206 20.86 1.26 0.88
N PRO A 207 20.53 0.25 1.72
CA PRO A 207 19.51 0.35 2.76
C PRO A 207 19.66 1.59 3.66
N GLY A 208 20.88 1.84 4.17
CA GLY A 208 21.13 2.98 5.05
C GLY A 208 20.92 4.35 4.39
N ALA A 209 21.22 4.49 3.08
CA ALA A 209 20.90 5.71 2.34
C ALA A 209 19.39 5.85 2.15
N LEU A 210 18.71 4.77 1.79
CA LEU A 210 17.27 4.78 1.58
C LEU A 210 16.49 5.12 2.87
N GLU A 211 16.95 4.62 4.02
CA GLU A 211 16.37 4.95 5.33
C GLU A 211 16.53 6.44 5.65
N SER A 212 17.73 7.00 5.49
CA SER A 212 17.97 8.44 5.71
C SER A 212 17.14 9.32 4.76
N ILE A 213 17.08 8.95 3.47
CA ILE A 213 16.26 9.65 2.47
C ILE A 213 14.76 9.55 2.83
N ALA A 214 14.29 8.39 3.33
CA ALA A 214 12.91 8.22 3.75
C ALA A 214 12.55 9.06 4.98
N GLU A 215 13.46 9.16 5.95
CA GLU A 215 13.30 10.00 7.13
C GLU A 215 13.19 11.48 6.74
N GLU A 216 14.11 11.98 5.92
CA GLU A 216 14.11 13.36 5.45
C GLU A 216 12.86 13.67 4.59
N SER A 217 12.47 12.73 3.72
CA SER A 217 11.23 12.85 2.94
C SER A 217 10.01 12.97 3.84
N SER A 218 9.93 12.16 4.91
CA SER A 218 8.86 12.23 5.91
C SER A 218 8.85 13.58 6.61
N TYR A 219 10.02 14.07 7.03
CA TYR A 219 10.16 15.38 7.68
C TYR A 219 9.68 16.51 6.77
N ARG A 220 10.06 16.51 5.48
CA ARG A 220 9.64 17.53 4.52
C ARG A 220 8.13 17.51 4.28
N VAL A 221 7.52 16.33 4.14
CA VAL A 221 6.05 16.22 4.02
C VAL A 221 5.34 16.71 5.28
N LYS A 222 5.86 16.43 6.48
CA LYS A 222 5.29 16.98 7.73
C LYS A 222 5.28 18.50 7.74
N ARG A 223 6.38 19.14 7.34
CA ARG A 223 6.46 20.61 7.25
C ARG A 223 5.41 21.18 6.28
N LEU A 224 5.22 20.53 5.13
CA LEU A 224 4.19 20.92 4.16
C LEU A 224 2.77 20.79 4.73
N ILE A 225 2.52 19.71 5.46
CA ILE A 225 1.26 19.49 6.18
C ILE A 225 1.03 20.58 7.24
N ASP A 226 2.06 20.95 8.00
CA ASP A 226 1.98 22.01 9.02
C ASP A 226 1.68 23.38 8.43
N MET A 227 2.36 23.73 7.33
CA MET A 227 2.10 24.96 6.60
C MET A 227 0.66 25.00 6.07
N ALA A 228 0.20 23.88 5.49
CA ALA A 228 -1.18 23.76 5.01
C ALA A 228 -2.21 23.84 6.14
N ALA A 229 -1.93 23.24 7.30
CA ALA A 229 -2.77 23.32 8.48
C ALA A 229 -2.93 24.76 8.96
N GLN A 230 -1.83 25.52 9.02
CA GLN A 230 -1.84 26.93 9.38
C GLN A 230 -2.65 27.78 8.37
N GLU A 231 -2.47 27.55 7.07
CA GLU A 231 -3.29 28.20 6.02
C GLU A 231 -4.79 27.90 6.22
N GLY A 232 -5.13 26.72 6.75
CA GLY A 232 -6.50 26.32 7.08
C GLY A 232 -7.13 27.17 8.19
N CYS A 233 -6.38 27.41 9.27
CA CYS A 233 -6.80 28.26 10.40
C CYS A 233 -7.05 29.72 9.99
N ASP A 234 -6.38 30.20 8.94
CA ASP A 234 -6.59 31.56 8.41
C ASP A 234 -7.92 31.68 7.63
N VAL A 235 -8.45 30.56 7.11
CA VAL A 235 -9.63 30.53 6.24
C VAL A 235 -10.90 30.09 6.96
N ALA A 236 -10.81 29.15 7.89
CA ALA A 236 -11.93 28.63 8.66
C ALA A 236 -11.67 28.80 10.15
N LYS A 237 -12.72 29.10 10.94
CA LYS A 237 -12.59 29.35 12.38
C LYS A 237 -13.35 28.34 13.23
N GLU A 238 -14.41 27.78 12.67
CA GLU A 238 -15.32 26.86 13.34
C GLU A 238 -14.73 25.44 13.35
N ASP A 239 -14.63 24.83 14.54
CA ASP A 239 -14.25 23.42 14.66
C ASP A 239 -15.45 22.51 14.33
N SER A 240 -15.17 21.25 13.95
CA SER A 240 -16.18 20.24 13.68
C SER A 240 -15.71 18.86 14.11
N LEU A 241 -16.44 18.27 15.06
CA LEU A 241 -16.19 16.92 15.54
C LEU A 241 -16.45 15.89 14.44
N SER A 242 -17.47 16.09 13.61
CA SER A 242 -17.82 15.18 12.52
C SER A 242 -16.71 15.12 11.47
N LEU A 243 -16.09 16.25 11.13
CA LEU A 243 -14.95 16.28 10.21
C LEU A 243 -13.72 15.60 10.81
N ARG A 244 -13.41 15.87 12.08
CA ARG A 244 -12.30 15.23 12.80
C ARG A 244 -12.46 13.72 12.89
N PHE A 245 -13.70 13.25 13.10
CA PHE A 245 -14.03 11.83 13.07
C PHE A 245 -13.84 11.23 11.67
N ALA A 246 -14.35 11.91 10.63
CA ALA A 246 -14.23 11.44 9.25
C ALA A 246 -12.77 11.27 8.81
N VAL A 247 -11.92 12.29 9.04
CA VAL A 247 -10.51 12.23 8.66
C VAL A 247 -9.77 11.10 9.38
N ALA A 248 -10.10 10.86 10.66
CA ALA A 248 -9.48 9.80 11.44
C ALA A 248 -9.85 8.41 10.91
N VAL A 249 -11.11 8.20 10.54
CA VAL A 249 -11.61 6.97 9.93
C VAL A 249 -10.94 6.70 8.56
N SER A 250 -10.71 7.73 7.75
CA SER A 250 -10.02 7.59 6.45
C SER A 250 -8.51 7.41 6.61
N ALA A 251 -7.86 8.11 7.54
CA ALA A 251 -6.43 7.94 7.83
C ALA A 251 -6.11 6.58 8.44
N ASN A 252 -6.92 6.09 9.39
CA ASN A 252 -6.76 4.74 9.94
C ASN A 252 -6.85 3.67 8.87
N ARG A 253 -7.67 3.91 7.85
CA ARG A 253 -7.75 3.03 6.68
C ARG A 253 -6.51 3.05 5.84
N ALA A 254 -6.05 4.23 5.45
CA ALA A 254 -4.81 4.34 4.68
C ALA A 254 -3.61 3.70 5.43
N MET A 255 -3.53 3.88 6.75
CA MET A 255 -2.54 3.19 7.59
C MET A 255 -2.70 1.67 7.56
N ALA A 256 -3.92 1.14 7.71
CA ALA A 256 -4.17 -0.30 7.66
C ALA A 256 -3.72 -0.91 6.32
N GLU A 257 -3.96 -0.20 5.21
CA GLU A 257 -3.48 -0.63 3.88
C GLU A 257 -1.95 -0.64 3.82
N LEU A 258 -1.27 0.40 4.32
CA LEU A 258 0.20 0.42 4.39
C LEU A 258 0.76 -0.71 5.26
N TRP A 259 0.09 -1.05 6.35
CA TRP A 259 0.47 -2.19 7.19
C TRP A 259 0.23 -3.54 6.51
N GLY A 260 -0.84 -3.67 5.73
CA GLY A 260 -1.04 -4.81 4.83
C GLY A 260 0.10 -4.94 3.81
N ARG A 261 0.57 -3.82 3.26
CA ARG A 261 1.76 -3.83 2.36
C ARG A 261 3.02 -4.28 3.10
N CYS A 262 3.23 -3.86 4.34
CA CYS A 262 4.38 -4.30 5.15
C CYS A 262 4.34 -5.81 5.42
N ASP A 263 3.17 -6.35 5.76
CA ASP A 263 2.98 -7.80 5.93
C ASP A 263 3.35 -8.57 4.65
N ALA A 264 2.87 -8.08 3.49
CA ALA A 264 3.21 -8.68 2.20
C ALA A 264 4.71 -8.62 1.89
N GLU A 265 5.41 -7.55 2.27
CA GLU A 265 6.88 -7.46 2.13
C GLU A 265 7.60 -8.46 3.03
N LEU A 266 7.20 -8.60 4.30
CA LEU A 266 7.80 -9.56 5.24
C LEU A 266 7.51 -11.01 4.85
N LYS A 267 6.34 -11.28 4.28
CA LYS A 267 6.03 -12.58 3.71
C LYS A 267 6.88 -12.88 2.48
N ALA A 268 7.07 -11.89 1.59
CA ALA A 268 7.95 -12.04 0.45
C ALA A 268 9.41 -12.29 0.89
N LEU A 269 9.87 -11.64 1.96
CA LEU A 269 11.16 -11.93 2.59
C LEU A 269 11.23 -13.39 3.06
N SER A 270 10.26 -13.86 3.85
CA SER A 270 10.24 -15.24 4.36
C SER A 270 10.27 -16.29 3.23
N ASP A 271 9.49 -16.07 2.17
CA ASP A 271 9.46 -16.98 1.00
C ASP A 271 10.81 -16.92 0.25
N ALA A 272 11.41 -15.74 0.10
CA ALA A 272 12.71 -15.56 -0.55
C ALA A 272 13.88 -16.16 0.26
N GLU A 273 13.88 -16.02 1.59
CA GLU A 273 14.89 -16.64 2.45
C GLU A 273 14.84 -18.17 2.32
N THR A 274 13.63 -18.73 2.41
CA THR A 274 13.43 -20.18 2.24
C THR A 274 13.93 -20.63 0.86
N LEU A 275 13.64 -19.87 -0.19
CA LEU A 275 14.14 -20.15 -1.53
C LEU A 275 15.68 -20.10 -1.60
N PHE A 276 16.30 -19.04 -1.10
CA PHE A 276 17.76 -18.86 -1.13
C PHE A 276 18.49 -19.97 -0.37
N GLU A 277 17.94 -20.42 0.76
CA GLU A 277 18.49 -21.57 1.49
C GLU A 277 18.47 -22.84 0.66
N ARG A 278 17.37 -23.10 -0.08
CA ARG A 278 17.27 -24.26 -0.99
C ARG A 278 18.22 -24.15 -2.18
N LEU A 279 18.32 -22.97 -2.79
CA LEU A 279 19.26 -22.71 -3.89
C LEU A 279 20.70 -22.94 -3.42
N ARG A 280 21.08 -22.43 -2.24
CA ARG A 280 22.40 -22.63 -1.66
C ARG A 280 22.72 -24.10 -1.39
N GLN A 281 21.75 -24.89 -0.90
CA GLN A 281 21.92 -26.34 -0.72
C GLN A 281 22.16 -27.06 -2.05
N ALA A 282 21.66 -26.50 -3.17
CA ALA A 282 21.90 -26.99 -4.52
C ALA A 282 23.17 -26.42 -5.18
N ASN A 283 23.99 -25.67 -4.43
CA ASN A 283 25.14 -24.91 -4.95
C ASN A 283 24.77 -23.86 -6.01
N ILE A 284 23.56 -23.32 -5.94
CA ILE A 284 23.10 -22.19 -6.75
C ILE A 284 23.13 -20.96 -5.84
N VAL A 285 24.16 -20.12 -6.00
CA VAL A 285 24.42 -18.98 -5.09
C VAL A 285 24.23 -17.63 -5.76
N GLU A 286 24.02 -17.61 -7.07
CA GLU A 286 23.84 -16.41 -7.89
C GLU A 286 23.02 -16.73 -9.15
N VAL A 287 22.59 -15.69 -9.88
CA VAL A 287 21.97 -15.87 -11.20
C VAL A 287 23.01 -16.43 -12.18
N PRO A 288 22.75 -17.57 -12.84
CA PRO A 288 23.69 -18.13 -13.80
C PRO A 288 24.06 -17.16 -14.94
N ASP A 289 25.34 -17.11 -15.31
CA ASP A 289 25.90 -16.20 -16.33
C ASP A 289 25.14 -16.21 -17.65
N GLN A 290 24.65 -17.38 -18.08
CA GLN A 290 23.84 -17.55 -19.30
C GLN A 290 22.55 -16.71 -19.29
N PHE A 291 22.08 -16.25 -18.13
CA PHE A 291 20.93 -15.36 -17.99
C PHE A 291 21.32 -13.90 -17.75
N LEU A 292 22.61 -13.57 -17.68
CA LEU A 292 23.09 -12.19 -17.59
C LEU A 292 23.34 -11.59 -18.98
N GLU A 293 23.52 -12.43 -19.99
CA GLU A 293 23.72 -12.02 -21.38
C GLU A 293 22.39 -11.68 -22.09
N GLU A 294 22.44 -10.74 -23.04
CA GLU A 294 21.28 -10.44 -23.88
C GLU A 294 20.99 -11.62 -24.82
N SER A 295 19.83 -12.24 -24.65
CA SER A 295 19.35 -13.35 -25.49
C SER A 295 18.01 -13.00 -26.13
N ALA A 296 17.75 -13.55 -27.31
CA ALA A 296 16.43 -13.45 -27.92
C ALA A 296 15.38 -14.17 -27.06
N ASP A 297 14.15 -13.65 -27.06
CA ASP A 297 13.05 -14.15 -26.24
C ASP A 297 12.81 -15.66 -26.35
N CYS A 298 12.91 -16.21 -27.57
CA CYS A 298 12.71 -17.63 -27.84
C CYS A 298 13.86 -18.51 -27.32
N GLU A 299 15.09 -18.01 -27.37
CA GLU A 299 16.27 -18.70 -26.86
C GLU A 299 16.25 -18.71 -25.32
N LEU A 300 15.92 -17.57 -24.71
CA LEU A 300 15.77 -17.46 -23.27
C LEU A 300 14.68 -18.40 -22.73
N ASP A 301 13.55 -18.54 -23.43
CA ASP A 301 12.51 -19.52 -23.06
C ASP A 301 13.05 -20.95 -23.03
N GLN A 302 13.84 -21.33 -24.03
CA GLN A 302 14.43 -22.67 -24.12
C GLN A 302 15.43 -22.89 -23.00
N GLN A 303 16.31 -21.91 -22.73
CA GLN A 303 17.27 -21.97 -21.64
C GLN A 303 16.60 -22.06 -20.27
N LEU A 304 15.58 -21.24 -20.00
CA LEU A 304 14.79 -21.28 -18.76
C LEU A 304 14.04 -22.61 -18.61
N THR A 305 13.46 -23.13 -19.70
CA THR A 305 12.78 -24.43 -19.72
C THR A 305 13.75 -25.57 -19.39
N ALA A 306 14.93 -25.58 -20.01
CA ALA A 306 15.96 -26.57 -19.76
C ALA A 306 16.46 -26.50 -18.31
N TRP A 307 16.72 -25.29 -17.81
CA TRP A 307 17.15 -25.07 -16.43
C TRP A 307 16.11 -25.58 -15.43
N LEU A 308 14.84 -25.20 -15.60
CA LEU A 308 13.74 -25.68 -14.75
C LEU A 308 13.56 -27.19 -14.79
N THR A 309 13.69 -27.80 -15.97
CA THR A 309 13.58 -29.25 -16.11
C THR A 309 14.70 -29.94 -15.34
N ASN A 310 15.93 -29.41 -15.42
CA ASN A 310 17.09 -29.96 -14.73
C ASN A 310 17.03 -29.75 -13.21
N GLN A 311 16.41 -28.66 -12.73
CA GLN A 311 16.35 -28.36 -11.30
C GLN A 311 15.08 -28.88 -10.63
N LEU A 312 13.95 -28.87 -11.32
CA LEU A 312 12.62 -29.16 -10.78
C LEU A 312 11.84 -30.27 -11.51
N GLY A 313 12.44 -30.92 -12.51
CA GLY A 313 11.87 -32.15 -13.06
C GLY A 313 11.82 -33.29 -12.03
N PRO A 314 11.21 -34.45 -12.37
CA PRO A 314 11.08 -35.59 -11.45
C PRO A 314 12.40 -36.09 -10.83
N ALA A 315 13.54 -35.84 -11.48
CA ALA A 315 14.88 -36.15 -11.00
C ALA A 315 15.74 -34.88 -10.83
N GLY A 316 15.10 -33.72 -10.61
CA GLY A 316 15.77 -32.43 -10.58
C GLY A 316 16.62 -32.21 -9.32
N GLY A 317 17.64 -31.36 -9.46
CA GLY A 317 18.57 -31.04 -8.37
C GLY A 317 17.88 -30.51 -7.11
N LEU A 318 16.96 -29.55 -7.24
CA LEU A 318 16.23 -28.94 -6.12
C LEU A 318 15.16 -29.86 -5.50
N VAL A 319 14.66 -30.84 -6.26
CA VAL A 319 13.69 -31.84 -5.77
C VAL A 319 14.39 -32.85 -4.86
N SER A 320 15.67 -33.12 -5.11
CA SER A 320 16.43 -34.18 -4.45
C SER A 320 17.03 -33.77 -3.10
N ILE A 321 16.85 -32.51 -2.66
CA ILE A 321 17.51 -31.93 -1.49
C ILE A 321 16.56 -31.82 -0.29
N GLY A 322 16.80 -32.63 0.76
CA GLY A 322 16.06 -32.55 2.03
C GLY A 322 14.54 -32.73 1.86
N GLU A 323 13.72 -31.92 2.54
CA GLU A 323 12.30 -31.70 2.19
C GLU A 323 12.20 -30.87 0.90
N GLY A 324 12.66 -31.44 -0.22
CA GLY A 324 12.87 -30.75 -1.49
C GLY A 324 11.64 -30.06 -2.05
N LEU A 325 11.84 -29.18 -3.04
CA LEU A 325 10.73 -28.53 -3.74
C LEU A 325 9.88 -29.58 -4.47
N ARG A 326 8.58 -29.32 -4.58
CA ARG A 326 7.68 -30.19 -5.33
C ARG A 326 8.16 -30.32 -6.77
N PRO A 327 8.27 -31.55 -7.33
CA PRO A 327 8.62 -31.71 -8.74
C PRO A 327 7.53 -31.09 -9.62
N MET A 328 7.97 -30.37 -10.65
CA MET A 328 7.13 -29.77 -11.68
C MET A 328 6.96 -30.74 -12.84
N SER A 329 5.73 -30.85 -13.35
CA SER A 329 5.51 -31.52 -14.64
C SER A 329 6.09 -30.66 -15.79
N TYR A 330 6.40 -31.26 -16.94
CA TYR A 330 6.87 -30.51 -18.13
C TYR A 330 5.93 -29.37 -18.51
N ALA A 331 4.63 -29.58 -18.39
CA ALA A 331 3.68 -28.53 -18.66
C ALA A 331 3.74 -27.42 -17.58
N ASP A 332 4.08 -27.73 -16.30
CA ASP A 332 4.17 -26.70 -15.24
C ASP A 332 5.37 -25.80 -15.51
N VAL A 333 6.46 -26.41 -15.98
CA VAL A 333 7.66 -25.72 -16.45
C VAL A 333 7.30 -24.74 -17.58
N THR A 334 6.61 -25.22 -18.63
CA THR A 334 6.16 -24.36 -19.74
C THR A 334 5.25 -23.23 -19.26
N THR A 335 4.32 -23.51 -18.36
CA THR A 335 3.44 -22.50 -17.76
C THR A 335 4.24 -21.44 -16.99
N ALA A 336 5.20 -21.84 -16.16
CA ALA A 336 6.02 -20.92 -15.38
C ALA A 336 6.87 -20.00 -16.26
N VAL A 337 7.46 -20.53 -17.34
CA VAL A 337 8.22 -19.72 -18.31
C VAL A 337 7.31 -18.70 -19.01
N LYS A 338 6.14 -19.13 -19.51
CA LYS A 338 5.15 -18.21 -20.12
C LYS A 338 4.69 -17.12 -19.13
N LEU A 339 4.36 -17.49 -17.88
CA LEU A 339 3.94 -16.55 -16.84
C LEU A 339 5.06 -15.57 -16.45
N SER A 340 6.32 -16.03 -16.37
CA SER A 340 7.46 -15.15 -16.06
C SER A 340 7.61 -14.04 -17.11
N ARG A 341 7.40 -14.35 -18.39
CA ARG A 341 7.41 -13.36 -19.48
C ARG A 341 6.34 -12.31 -19.27
N LYS A 342 5.09 -12.77 -19.09
CA LYS A 342 3.93 -11.90 -18.96
C LYS A 342 4.08 -10.99 -17.73
N LEU A 343 4.46 -11.56 -16.59
CA LEU A 343 4.69 -10.81 -15.36
C LEU A 343 5.81 -9.78 -15.49
N GLN A 344 6.93 -10.13 -16.13
CA GLN A 344 8.01 -9.16 -16.38
C GLN A 344 7.54 -8.03 -17.28
N HIS A 345 6.85 -8.37 -18.38
CA HIS A 345 6.30 -7.37 -19.30
C HIS A 345 5.33 -6.43 -18.58
N ASP A 346 4.36 -6.99 -17.86
CA ASP A 346 3.37 -6.23 -17.10
C ASP A 346 4.03 -5.35 -16.03
N TYR A 347 5.04 -5.88 -15.34
CA TYR A 347 5.81 -5.14 -14.35
C TYR A 347 6.59 -3.98 -14.99
N VAL A 348 7.31 -4.22 -16.09
CA VAL A 348 7.99 -3.16 -16.85
C VAL A 348 6.99 -2.11 -17.28
N CYS A 349 5.84 -2.49 -17.83
CA CYS A 349 4.78 -1.56 -18.24
C CYS A 349 4.23 -0.74 -17.05
N LYS A 350 4.06 -1.36 -15.88
CA LYS A 350 3.67 -0.65 -14.64
C LYS A 350 4.73 0.36 -14.20
N GLN A 351 6.02 0.00 -14.29
CA GLN A 351 7.16 0.86 -13.93
C GLN A 351 7.46 1.94 -14.99
N SER A 352 7.05 1.72 -16.24
CA SER A 352 7.39 2.56 -17.41
C SER A 352 6.54 3.83 -17.56
N LYS A 353 5.73 4.20 -16.56
CA LYS A 353 4.80 5.32 -16.68
C LYS A 353 5.53 6.68 -16.57
N GLY A 354 5.16 7.64 -17.43
CA GLY A 354 5.79 8.96 -17.54
C GLY A 354 7.13 8.93 -18.29
N GLU A 355 8.06 9.83 -17.94
CA GLU A 355 9.40 9.90 -18.57
C GLU A 355 10.31 8.69 -18.23
N ARG A 356 9.86 7.81 -17.32
CA ARG A 356 10.63 6.66 -16.79
C ARG A 356 10.63 5.43 -17.70
N GLY A 357 9.89 5.43 -18.82
CA GLY A 357 9.70 4.24 -19.67
C GLY A 357 11.00 3.58 -20.15
N LYS A 358 11.99 4.38 -20.55
CA LYS A 358 13.28 3.85 -20.99
C LYS A 358 14.10 3.28 -19.82
N HIS A 359 14.02 3.91 -18.65
CA HIS A 359 14.73 3.46 -17.43
C HIS A 359 14.15 2.15 -16.91
N ALA A 360 12.82 2.05 -16.83
CA ALA A 360 12.15 0.84 -16.37
C ALA A 360 12.46 -0.38 -17.24
N LYS A 361 12.50 -0.23 -18.57
CA LYS A 361 12.90 -1.32 -19.47
C LYS A 361 14.37 -1.72 -19.28
N ARG A 362 15.28 -0.76 -19.08
CA ARG A 362 16.70 -1.06 -18.81
C ARG A 362 16.89 -1.79 -17.49
N GLN A 363 16.16 -1.37 -16.45
CA GLN A 363 16.30 -1.92 -15.11
C GLN A 363 15.65 -3.30 -14.97
N TYR A 364 14.44 -3.48 -15.52
CA TYR A 364 13.63 -4.67 -15.26
C TYR A 364 13.42 -5.59 -16.46
N GLY A 365 13.88 -5.20 -17.66
CA GLY A 365 13.66 -5.94 -18.90
C GLY A 365 14.70 -7.01 -19.24
N GLY A 366 15.80 -7.11 -18.47
CA GLY A 366 16.89 -8.05 -18.74
C GLY A 366 16.56 -9.52 -18.47
N ALA A 367 17.36 -10.42 -19.03
CA ALA A 367 17.22 -11.87 -18.84
C ALA A 367 17.38 -12.29 -17.36
N GLY A 368 18.28 -11.64 -16.62
CA GLY A 368 18.52 -11.92 -15.20
C GLY A 368 17.29 -11.60 -14.34
N VAL A 369 16.60 -10.49 -14.64
CA VAL A 369 15.35 -10.12 -13.98
C VAL A 369 14.25 -11.15 -14.29
N ARG A 370 14.20 -11.65 -15.53
CA ARG A 370 13.25 -12.69 -15.91
C ARG A 370 13.49 -14.01 -15.19
N PHE A 371 14.75 -14.37 -14.97
CA PHE A 371 15.12 -15.51 -14.13
C PHE A 371 14.65 -15.30 -12.68
N VAL A 372 14.73 -14.08 -12.14
CA VAL A 372 14.18 -13.76 -10.81
C VAL A 372 12.64 -13.86 -10.78
N PHE A 373 11.93 -13.39 -11.81
CA PHE A 373 10.47 -13.62 -11.94
C PHE A 373 10.13 -15.11 -11.88
N LEU A 374 10.91 -15.92 -12.57
CA LEU A 374 10.74 -17.35 -12.56
C LEU A 374 10.99 -17.92 -11.15
N LEU A 375 12.09 -17.57 -10.49
CA LEU A 375 12.40 -17.98 -9.12
C LEU A 375 11.28 -17.65 -8.12
N ALA A 376 10.67 -16.47 -8.22
CA ALA A 376 9.55 -16.09 -7.38
C ALA A 376 8.30 -16.95 -7.64
N LEU A 377 8.00 -17.29 -8.90
CA LEU A 377 6.94 -18.25 -9.24
C LEU A 377 7.22 -19.65 -8.69
N LEU A 378 8.50 -20.06 -8.65
CA LEU A 378 8.92 -21.33 -8.07
C LEU A 378 8.69 -21.39 -6.57
N ALA A 379 9.06 -20.33 -5.85
CA ALA A 379 8.78 -20.22 -4.42
C ALA A 379 7.27 -20.34 -4.16
N ALA A 380 6.46 -19.60 -4.91
CA ALA A 380 5.01 -19.65 -4.79
C ALA A 380 4.42 -21.05 -5.05
N TYR A 381 4.92 -21.78 -6.07
CA TYR A 381 4.51 -23.15 -6.36
C TYR A 381 4.97 -24.13 -5.27
N GLY A 382 6.25 -24.11 -4.93
CA GLY A 382 6.90 -25.04 -4.03
C GLY A 382 6.40 -24.93 -2.59
N PHE A 383 6.21 -23.70 -2.10
CA PHE A 383 5.75 -23.44 -0.72
C PHE A 383 4.23 -23.39 -0.60
N LYS A 384 3.50 -23.60 -1.71
CA LYS A 384 2.04 -23.49 -1.77
C LYS A 384 1.56 -22.14 -1.25
N THR A 385 2.27 -21.06 -1.61
CA THR A 385 1.95 -19.71 -1.15
C THR A 385 0.51 -19.38 -1.55
N ARG A 386 -0.26 -18.96 -0.55
CA ARG A 386 -1.64 -18.50 -0.71
C ARG A 386 -1.70 -17.01 -0.42
N VAL A 387 -2.52 -16.31 -1.19
CA VAL A 387 -2.94 -14.96 -0.85
C VAL A 387 -4.10 -15.09 0.14
N SER A 388 -3.90 -14.62 1.37
CA SER A 388 -4.97 -14.56 2.37
C SER A 388 -5.85 -13.35 2.10
N GLN A 389 -7.14 -13.43 2.42
CA GLN A 389 -8.04 -12.27 2.45
C GLN A 389 -8.37 -11.62 1.09
N GLU A 390 -8.17 -12.32 -0.04
CA GLU A 390 -9.04 -12.01 -1.18
C GLU A 390 -10.48 -12.22 -0.71
N PHE A 391 -11.31 -11.18 -0.79
CA PHE A 391 -12.71 -11.32 -0.47
C PHE A 391 -13.27 -12.55 -1.19
N THR A 392 -14.07 -13.35 -0.49
CA THR A 392 -14.56 -14.61 -1.05
C THR A 392 -15.54 -14.31 -2.18
N GLY A 393 -15.04 -14.26 -3.42
CA GLY A 393 -15.91 -14.44 -4.58
C GLY A 393 -16.59 -15.81 -4.50
N ALA A 394 -17.71 -15.98 -5.22
CA ALA A 394 -18.53 -17.20 -5.21
C ALA A 394 -17.79 -18.51 -5.58
N LYS A 395 -16.48 -18.44 -5.91
CA LYS A 395 -15.60 -19.58 -6.17
C LYS A 395 -14.29 -19.44 -5.38
N ASN A 396 -14.27 -20.05 -4.18
CA ASN A 396 -13.12 -20.46 -3.36
C ASN A 396 -12.41 -19.45 -2.43
N SER A 397 -12.30 -19.87 -1.16
CA SER A 397 -11.66 -19.18 -0.03
C SER A 397 -10.18 -19.53 0.21
N THR A 398 -9.51 -20.23 -0.72
CA THR A 398 -8.07 -20.57 -0.64
C THR A 398 -7.43 -20.57 -2.03
N LYS A 399 -7.10 -19.39 -2.58
CA LYS A 399 -6.48 -19.29 -3.91
C LYS A 399 -4.96 -19.32 -3.80
N ALA A 400 -4.34 -20.28 -4.48
CA ALA A 400 -2.89 -20.38 -4.61
C ALA A 400 -2.40 -19.27 -5.55
N VAL A 401 -1.21 -18.72 -5.27
CA VAL A 401 -0.56 -17.72 -6.14
C VAL A 401 -0.24 -18.33 -7.50
N PHE A 402 0.18 -19.59 -7.54
CA PHE A 402 0.36 -20.34 -8.78
C PHE A 402 -0.95 -21.07 -9.14
N PRO A 403 -1.49 -20.88 -10.34
CA PRO A 403 -2.79 -21.43 -10.71
C PRO A 403 -2.72 -22.96 -10.79
N HIS A 404 -3.71 -23.63 -10.20
CA HIS A 404 -3.89 -25.06 -10.43
C HIS A 404 -4.43 -25.26 -11.85
N ARG A 405 -3.92 -26.27 -12.56
CA ARG A 405 -4.50 -26.65 -13.86
C ARG A 405 -5.95 -27.04 -13.68
N ASP A 406 -6.80 -26.40 -14.48
CA ASP A 406 -8.12 -26.92 -14.84
C ASP A 406 -8.02 -27.33 -16.31
N PRO A 407 -8.14 -28.64 -16.65
CA PRO A 407 -8.04 -29.11 -18.03
C PRO A 407 -9.13 -28.53 -18.96
N ALA A 408 -10.14 -27.85 -18.42
CA ALA A 408 -11.19 -27.17 -19.18
C ALA A 408 -10.88 -25.71 -19.56
N LYS A 409 -9.75 -25.13 -19.10
CA LYS A 409 -9.38 -23.74 -19.41
C LYS A 409 -8.35 -23.66 -20.54
N ASP A 410 -8.58 -22.73 -21.46
CA ASP A 410 -7.75 -22.49 -22.64
C ASP A 410 -6.34 -21.99 -22.27
N GLU A 411 -5.33 -22.21 -23.14
CA GLU A 411 -3.97 -21.71 -22.91
C GLU A 411 -3.89 -20.16 -22.81
N ASN A 412 -4.90 -19.45 -23.33
CA ASN A 412 -5.03 -17.99 -23.25
C ASN A 412 -5.52 -17.48 -21.89
N ASP A 413 -5.96 -18.36 -20.98
CA ASP A 413 -6.53 -18.04 -19.67
C ASP A 413 -5.49 -18.07 -18.52
N LEU A 414 -4.19 -18.04 -18.85
CA LEU A 414 -3.09 -17.97 -17.88
C LEU A 414 -2.96 -16.55 -17.28
N GLU A 415 -3.97 -16.11 -16.55
CA GLU A 415 -3.94 -14.87 -15.78
C GLU A 415 -3.88 -15.14 -14.28
N LEU A 416 -2.88 -14.55 -13.62
CA LEU A 416 -2.85 -14.48 -12.16
C LEU A 416 -3.87 -13.44 -11.69
N SER A 417 -4.48 -13.67 -10.52
CA SER A 417 -5.22 -12.60 -9.86
C SER A 417 -4.28 -11.43 -9.56
N MET A 418 -4.84 -10.23 -9.44
CA MET A 418 -4.05 -9.02 -9.16
C MET A 418 -3.18 -9.19 -7.91
N HIS A 419 -3.73 -9.73 -6.82
CA HIS A 419 -2.98 -9.95 -5.58
C HIS A 419 -1.89 -11.01 -5.74
N ALA A 420 -2.15 -12.09 -6.48
CA ALA A 420 -1.14 -13.10 -6.76
C ALA A 420 0.02 -12.50 -7.58
N ALA A 421 -0.28 -11.71 -8.60
CA ALA A 421 0.73 -10.98 -9.36
C ALA A 421 1.52 -10.00 -8.46
N THR A 422 0.84 -9.21 -7.63
CA THR A 422 1.48 -8.28 -6.69
C THR A 422 2.39 -9.01 -5.69
N SER A 423 1.99 -10.17 -5.18
CA SER A 423 2.83 -10.98 -4.28
C SER A 423 4.12 -11.43 -4.95
N ILE A 424 4.05 -11.89 -6.21
CA ILE A 424 5.23 -12.26 -7.00
C ILE A 424 6.11 -11.04 -7.27
N GLU A 425 5.51 -9.94 -7.73
CA GLU A 425 6.22 -8.69 -8.05
C GLU A 425 6.98 -8.13 -6.85
N ARG A 426 6.43 -8.24 -5.62
CA ARG A 426 7.12 -7.83 -4.38
C ARG A 426 8.36 -8.66 -4.11
N MET A 427 8.23 -9.99 -4.19
CA MET A 427 9.37 -10.91 -4.01
C MET A 427 10.45 -10.66 -5.06
N VAL A 428 10.06 -10.47 -6.32
CA VAL A 428 11.00 -10.12 -7.41
C VAL A 428 11.70 -8.81 -7.14
N ALA A 429 10.95 -7.77 -6.77
CA ALA A 429 11.52 -6.46 -6.49
C ALA A 429 12.49 -6.55 -5.30
N LEU A 430 12.19 -7.36 -4.28
CA LEU A 430 13.08 -7.58 -3.14
C LEU A 430 14.39 -8.26 -3.56
N ILE A 431 14.29 -9.40 -4.26
CA ILE A 431 15.46 -10.15 -4.76
C ILE A 431 16.32 -9.26 -5.66
N HIS A 432 15.70 -8.56 -6.62
CA HIS A 432 16.39 -7.66 -7.53
C HIS A 432 17.18 -6.56 -6.79
N ARG A 433 16.57 -5.92 -5.78
CA ARG A 433 17.25 -4.88 -4.99
C ARG A 433 18.42 -5.43 -4.14
N SER A 434 18.38 -6.72 -3.80
CA SER A 434 19.42 -7.38 -3.00
C SER A 434 20.57 -7.98 -3.82
N ALA A 435 20.41 -8.15 -5.14
CA ALA A 435 21.28 -8.99 -5.95
C ALA A 435 22.71 -8.44 -6.16
N GLY A 436 22.97 -7.15 -5.88
CA GLY A 436 24.29 -6.53 -6.03
C GLY A 436 24.89 -6.68 -7.43
N ASP A 437 26.20 -6.47 -7.56
CA ASP A 437 26.91 -6.44 -8.85
C ASP A 437 27.08 -7.84 -9.46
N GLY A 438 27.13 -8.87 -8.62
CA GLY A 438 27.33 -10.26 -9.04
C GLY A 438 26.02 -11.05 -9.16
N TRP A 439 24.85 -10.42 -9.00
CA TRP A 439 23.57 -11.12 -8.93
C TRP A 439 23.52 -12.24 -7.88
N ALA A 440 24.25 -12.06 -6.78
CA ALA A 440 24.39 -13.03 -5.72
C ALA A 440 23.11 -13.10 -4.85
N PHE A 441 22.77 -14.31 -4.42
CA PHE A 441 21.68 -14.57 -3.49
C PHE A 441 22.15 -14.38 -2.04
N ASP A 442 22.32 -13.11 -1.66
CA ASP A 442 22.75 -12.73 -0.32
C ASP A 442 21.55 -12.56 0.62
N LEU A 443 21.41 -13.50 1.58
CA LEU A 443 20.39 -13.46 2.62
C LEU A 443 20.47 -12.20 3.50
N ARG A 444 21.68 -11.67 3.73
CA ARG A 444 21.86 -10.45 4.53
C ARG A 444 21.35 -9.24 3.76
N ALA A 445 21.78 -9.06 2.52
CA ALA A 445 21.31 -7.97 1.67
C ALA A 445 19.79 -8.02 1.47
N LEU A 446 19.23 -9.23 1.31
CA LEU A 446 17.79 -9.46 1.22
C LEU A 446 17.04 -8.94 2.45
N ARG A 447 17.52 -9.27 3.65
CA ARG A 447 16.95 -8.78 4.92
C ARG A 447 17.03 -7.26 5.04
N GLU A 448 18.22 -6.70 4.84
CA GLU A 448 18.45 -5.26 4.99
C GLU A 448 17.56 -4.46 4.02
N GLN A 449 17.36 -4.95 2.78
CA GLN A 449 16.47 -4.32 1.79
C GLN A 449 14.97 -4.43 2.15
N ALA A 450 14.55 -5.55 2.74
CA ALA A 450 13.18 -5.71 3.22
C ALA A 450 12.91 -4.78 4.41
N GLU A 451 13.84 -4.71 5.36
CA GLU A 451 13.73 -3.85 6.54
C GLU A 451 13.69 -2.37 6.15
N ALA A 452 14.58 -1.91 5.28
CA ALA A 452 14.57 -0.54 4.77
C ALA A 452 13.24 -0.19 4.08
N LYS A 453 12.66 -1.14 3.33
CA LYS A 453 11.34 -0.97 2.70
C LYS A 453 10.22 -0.86 3.74
N VAL A 454 10.22 -1.69 4.77
CA VAL A 454 9.24 -1.65 5.86
C VAL A 454 9.34 -0.34 6.65
N ARG A 455 10.55 0.09 7.03
CA ARG A 455 10.77 1.40 7.69
C ARG A 455 10.30 2.57 6.84
N ARG A 456 10.53 2.53 5.52
CA ARG A 456 10.00 3.54 4.60
C ARG A 456 8.46 3.60 4.63
N LEU A 457 7.79 2.44 4.59
CA LEU A 457 6.33 2.36 4.69
C LEU A 457 5.82 2.82 6.06
N GLU A 458 6.59 2.57 7.13
CA GLU A 458 6.31 3.09 8.48
C GLU A 458 6.33 4.62 8.51
N HIS A 459 7.33 5.26 7.89
CA HIS A 459 7.37 6.71 7.74
C HIS A 459 6.12 7.25 7.01
N GLN A 460 5.66 6.57 5.97
CA GLN A 460 4.42 6.93 5.26
C GLN A 460 3.19 6.79 6.16
N ALA A 461 3.06 5.68 6.89
CA ALA A 461 1.94 5.46 7.82
C ALA A 461 1.91 6.51 8.93
N ASN A 462 3.07 6.91 9.43
CA ASN A 462 3.20 7.97 10.42
C ASN A 462 2.75 9.34 9.91
N LEU A 463 2.78 9.60 8.59
CA LEU A 463 2.23 10.83 8.00
C LEU A 463 0.69 10.85 8.04
N TYR A 464 0.03 9.73 7.78
CA TYR A 464 -1.42 9.62 7.91
C TYR A 464 -1.87 9.85 9.35
N LYS A 465 -1.13 9.29 10.32
CA LYS A 465 -1.31 9.59 11.73
C LYS A 465 -1.11 11.08 12.02
N TYR A 466 -0.08 11.70 11.47
CA TYR A 466 0.26 13.11 11.68
C TYR A 466 -0.81 14.09 11.19
N VAL A 467 -1.53 13.76 10.11
CA VAL A 467 -2.64 14.58 9.58
C VAL A 467 -3.85 14.62 10.52
N VAL A 468 -3.97 13.67 11.45
CA VAL A 468 -5.13 13.54 12.33
C VAL A 468 -4.81 13.94 13.77
N ASP A 469 -3.66 13.52 14.28
CA ASP A 469 -3.30 13.67 15.69
C ASP A 469 -3.29 15.14 16.13
N GLY A 470 -4.20 15.48 17.04
CA GLY A 470 -4.28 16.81 17.65
C GLY A 470 -4.86 17.90 16.74
N ARG A 471 -5.29 17.58 15.52
CA ARG A 471 -5.79 18.57 14.56
C ARG A 471 -7.24 18.98 14.80
N THR A 472 -7.51 20.24 14.52
CA THR A 472 -8.83 20.88 14.44
C THR A 472 -9.39 20.79 13.01
N ALA A 473 -10.70 21.00 12.84
CA ALA A 473 -11.34 21.00 11.53
C ALA A 473 -10.78 22.07 10.56
N PRO A 474 -10.46 23.30 10.98
CA PRO A 474 -9.78 24.27 10.12
C PRO A 474 -8.44 23.78 9.59
N GLU A 475 -7.61 23.17 10.44
CA GLU A 475 -6.33 22.60 10.04
C GLU A 475 -6.52 21.49 9.01
N ILE A 476 -7.46 20.56 9.27
CA ILE A 476 -7.81 19.47 8.33
C ILE A 476 -8.26 20.03 6.98
N PHE A 477 -9.05 21.10 6.98
CA PHE A 477 -9.51 21.75 5.76
C PHE A 477 -8.37 22.38 4.96
N GLY A 478 -7.39 23.00 5.64
CA GLY A 478 -6.17 23.50 5.02
C GLY A 478 -5.33 22.38 4.38
N ILE A 479 -5.15 21.27 5.10
CA ILE A 479 -4.47 20.07 4.60
C ILE A 479 -5.20 19.52 3.36
N TYR A 480 -6.53 19.39 3.40
CA TYR A 480 -7.33 18.97 2.26
C TYR A 480 -7.08 19.85 1.02
N LYS A 481 -7.13 21.17 1.18
CA LYS A 481 -6.85 22.11 0.07
C LYS A 481 -5.45 21.95 -0.50
N PHE A 482 -4.46 21.71 0.35
CA PHE A 482 -3.10 21.40 -0.10
C PHE A 482 -3.06 20.12 -0.93
N LEU A 483 -3.64 19.03 -0.45
CA LEU A 483 -3.65 17.74 -1.14
C LEU A 483 -4.41 17.80 -2.48
N VAL A 484 -5.51 18.54 -2.53
CA VAL A 484 -6.23 18.80 -3.78
C VAL A 484 -5.39 19.64 -4.75
N ARG A 485 -4.64 20.64 -4.27
CA ARG A 485 -3.68 21.39 -5.12
C ARG A 485 -2.57 20.49 -5.67
N LEU A 486 -2.10 19.51 -4.88
CA LEU A 486 -1.13 18.52 -5.36
C LEU A 486 -1.69 17.66 -6.49
N ARG A 487 -2.95 17.20 -6.36
CA ARG A 487 -3.65 16.44 -7.39
C ARG A 487 -3.65 17.15 -8.75
N PHE A 488 -3.79 18.47 -8.76
CA PHE A 488 -3.82 19.29 -9.98
C PHE A 488 -2.42 19.81 -10.41
N GLY A 489 -1.33 19.29 -9.85
CA GLY A 489 0.03 19.57 -10.32
C GLY A 489 0.59 20.92 -9.86
N SER A 490 0.30 21.36 -8.64
CA SER A 490 0.77 22.67 -8.16
C SER A 490 2.33 22.80 -8.14
N PRO A 491 2.89 23.91 -8.65
CA PRO A 491 4.34 24.14 -8.73
C PRO A 491 5.06 24.31 -7.39
N ARG A 492 4.34 24.48 -6.25
CA ARG A 492 4.96 24.72 -4.93
C ARG A 492 5.89 23.59 -4.48
N LEU A 493 5.56 22.31 -4.78
CA LEU A 493 6.45 21.19 -4.47
C LEU A 493 7.78 21.26 -5.24
N ALA A 494 7.76 21.72 -6.49
CA ALA A 494 8.96 21.82 -7.31
C ALA A 494 9.90 22.94 -6.82
N THR A 495 9.33 24.07 -6.37
CA THR A 495 10.14 25.15 -5.76
C THR A 495 10.65 24.80 -4.38
N GLU A 496 9.87 24.12 -3.53
CA GLU A 496 10.33 23.77 -2.18
C GLU A 496 11.31 22.59 -2.12
N CYS A 497 11.32 21.72 -3.13
CA CYS A 497 12.40 20.73 -3.30
C CYS A 497 13.74 21.41 -3.65
N THR A 498 13.71 22.55 -4.36
CA THR A 498 14.93 23.19 -4.89
C THR A 498 15.50 24.30 -3.99
N THR A 499 14.70 24.88 -3.08
CA THR A 499 15.11 26.08 -2.33
C THR A 499 15.92 25.83 -1.06
N ASP A 500 15.89 24.63 -0.45
CA ASP A 500 16.60 24.39 0.82
C ASP A 500 18.14 24.20 0.66
N ASN A 501 18.64 23.94 -0.57
CA ASN A 501 20.08 23.83 -0.86
C ASN A 501 20.85 25.18 -0.88
N SER A 502 20.17 26.31 -0.64
CA SER A 502 20.78 27.64 -0.69
C SER A 502 21.15 28.22 0.69
N SER A 503 20.96 27.48 1.78
CA SER A 503 21.17 28.00 3.15
C SER A 503 22.37 27.42 3.91
N THR A 504 23.20 26.59 3.28
CA THR A 504 24.46 26.11 3.87
C THR A 504 25.66 26.39 2.95
N GLN A 505 25.95 27.66 2.71
CA GLN A 505 27.31 28.09 2.41
C GLN A 505 27.71 29.31 3.25
N ASN A 506 28.81 29.11 3.96
CA ASN A 506 29.73 30.06 4.59
C ASN A 506 29.47 30.47 6.04
N PRO A 507 30.56 30.49 6.84
CA PRO A 507 31.28 31.73 7.10
C PRO A 507 32.34 32.06 6.06
#